data_AF-A0A0R1K8V4-F1
#
_entry.id   AF-A0A0R1K8V4-F1
#
_cell.length_a   1.000
_cell.length_b   1.000
_cell.length_c   1.000
_cell.angle_alpha   90.00
_cell.angle_beta   90.00
_cell.angle_gamma   90.00
#
_symmetry.space_group_name_H-M   'P 1'
#
loop_
_entity.id
_entity.type
_entity.pdbx_description
1 polymer ?
#
loop_
_entity_poly.entity_id
_entity_poly.type
_entity_poly.pdbx_seq_one_letter_code
_entity_poly.pdbx_strand_id
1 'polypeptide(L)' 'MFSILAEEIGPTTEVDLKSEFYPSDVKQAIEDAYPKYKEVLDQSLVAIDEEYADDKQFSLNDVAEIAIIPPVSGG' A
#
# COMPACT_ATOMS: atom_id res chain seq x y z
N MET A 1 3.16 4.59 -5.24
CA MET A 1 1.90 5.18 -4.72
C MET A 1 1.25 6.03 -5.80
N PHE A 2 -0.07 6.22 -5.71
CA PHE A 2 -0.87 6.95 -6.71
C PHE A 2 -1.77 8.01 -6.05
N SER A 3 -2.36 8.89 -6.88
CA SER A 3 -3.36 9.90 -6.46
C SER A 3 -2.87 10.77 -5.30
N ILE A 4 -3.76 11.16 -4.39
CA ILE A 4 -3.48 12.01 -3.23
C ILE A 4 -2.31 11.50 -2.37
N LEU A 5 -2.11 10.18 -2.26
CA LEU A 5 -0.97 9.63 -1.52
C LEU A 5 0.36 9.94 -2.24
N ALA A 6 0.39 9.86 -3.57
CA ALA A 6 1.58 10.21 -4.34
C ALA A 6 1.89 11.71 -4.30
N GLU A 7 0.87 12.55 -4.32
CA GLU A 7 1.01 14.01 -4.27
C GLU A 7 1.51 14.49 -2.91
N GLU A 8 1.02 13.88 -1.83
CA GLU A 8 1.27 14.35 -0.47
C GLU A 8 2.45 13.67 0.23
N ILE A 9 2.65 12.37 -0.01
CA ILE A 9 3.74 11.59 0.61
C ILE A 9 4.91 11.44 -0.38
N GLY A 10 4.60 11.21 -1.65
CA GLY A 10 5.56 10.99 -2.71
C GLY A 10 5.22 9.75 -3.56
N PRO A 11 5.81 9.61 -4.76
CA PRO A 11 5.53 8.48 -5.65
C PRO A 11 5.97 7.14 -5.05
N THR A 12 6.97 7.13 -4.17
CA THR A 12 7.43 5.96 -3.42
C THR A 12 7.71 6.35 -1.96
N THR A 13 7.63 5.38 -1.05
CA THR A 13 8.06 5.52 0.34
C THR A 13 8.65 4.19 0.82
N GLU A 14 9.55 4.25 1.79
CA GLU A 14 10.15 3.07 2.41
C GLU A 14 9.40 2.75 3.71
N VAL A 15 9.08 1.47 3.89
CA VAL A 15 8.42 0.97 5.10
C VAL A 15 9.04 -0.37 5.51
N ASP A 16 9.02 -0.64 6.81
CA ASP A 16 9.49 -1.93 7.33
C ASP A 16 8.37 -2.97 7.24
N LEU A 17 8.65 -4.08 6.55
CA LEU A 17 7.78 -5.25 6.47
C LEU A 17 8.47 -6.48 7.03
N LYS A 18 7.67 -7.42 7.54
CA LYS A 18 8.15 -8.76 7.89
C LYS A 18 8.50 -9.54 6.63
N SER A 19 9.31 -10.59 6.76
CA SER A 19 9.65 -11.49 5.65
C SER A 19 8.43 -12.12 5.00
N GLU A 20 7.38 -12.31 5.78
CA GLU A 20 6.06 -12.75 5.32
C GLU A 20 5.05 -11.70 5.75
N PHE A 21 4.20 -11.22 4.84
CA PHE A 21 3.27 -10.12 5.10
C PHE A 21 1.94 -10.34 4.37
N TYR A 22 0.89 -9.74 4.92
CA TYR A 22 -0.41 -9.56 4.25
C TYR A 22 -0.48 -8.16 3.65
N PRO A 23 -1.30 -7.92 2.62
CA PRO A 23 -1.49 -6.58 2.07
C PRO A 23 -1.92 -5.53 3.10
N SER A 24 -2.66 -5.95 4.15
CA SER A 24 -3.01 -5.11 5.28
C SER A 24 -1.80 -4.60 6.07
N ASP A 25 -0.74 -5.39 6.19
CA ASP A 25 0.50 -5.00 6.87
C ASP A 25 1.20 -3.84 6.13
N VAL A 26 1.14 -3.82 4.80
CA VAL A 26 1.66 -2.71 3.97
C VAL A 26 0.92 -1.41 4.30
N LYS A 27 -0.41 -1.47 4.34
CA LYS A 27 -1.23 -0.29 4.66
C LYS A 27 -0.97 0.20 6.08
N GLN A 28 -0.84 -0.73 7.04
CA GLN A 28 -0.53 -0.39 8.42
C GLN A 28 0.84 0.27 8.55
N ALA A 29 1.86 -0.24 7.87
CA ALA A 29 3.20 0.33 7.93
C ALA A 29 3.26 1.76 7.36
N ILE A 30 2.48 2.05 6.32
CA ILE A 30 2.33 3.41 5.78
C ILE A 30 1.51 4.28 6.75
N GLU A 31 0.44 3.75 7.34
CA GLU A 31 -0.37 4.47 8.34
C GLU A 31 0.47 4.87 9.58
N ASP A 32 1.32 3.98 10.07
CA ASP A 32 2.18 4.24 11.22
C ASP A 32 3.16 5.41 10.96
N ALA A 33 3.66 5.52 9.73
CA ALA A 33 4.51 6.62 9.28
C ALA A 33 3.73 7.91 8.96
N TYR A 34 2.49 7.78 8.46
CA TYR A 34 1.65 8.90 8.04
C TYR A 34 0.19 8.80 8.54
N PRO A 35 -0.08 8.93 9.86
CA PRO A 35 -1.39 8.66 10.45
C PRO A 35 -2.53 9.52 9.89
N LYS A 36 -2.20 10.71 9.35
CA LYS A 36 -3.14 11.62 8.69
C LYS A 36 -3.90 10.96 7.52
N TYR A 37 -3.32 9.96 6.85
CA TYR A 37 -3.92 9.33 5.67
C TYR A 37 -4.65 8.01 5.95
N LYS A 38 -4.91 7.69 7.23
CA LYS A 38 -5.62 6.48 7.63
C LYS A 38 -6.88 6.20 6.80
N GLU A 39 -7.78 7.18 6.71
CA GLU A 39 -9.07 6.98 6.02
C GLU A 39 -8.90 6.67 4.52
N VAL A 40 -7.88 7.25 3.88
CA VAL A 40 -7.57 6.98 2.47
C VAL A 40 -6.98 5.58 2.32
N LEU A 41 -6.07 5.18 3.21
CA LEU A 41 -5.45 3.85 3.22
C LEU A 41 -6.49 2.75 3.49
N ASP A 42 -7.41 2.96 4.41
CA ASP A 42 -8.50 2.01 4.72
C ASP A 42 -9.34 1.70 3.46
N GLN A 43 -9.56 2.70 2.60
CA GLN A 43 -10.29 2.55 1.33
C GLN A 43 -9.40 2.17 0.14
N SER A 44 -8.09 2.14 0.32
CA SER A 44 -7.14 1.81 -0.73
C SER A 44 -7.05 0.30 -0.93
N LEU A 45 -6.88 -0.09 -2.20
CA LEU A 45 -6.47 -1.44 -2.59
C LEU A 45 -4.95 -1.52 -2.61
N VAL A 46 -4.44 -2.74 -2.50
CA VAL A 46 -3.02 -3.05 -2.66
C VAL A 46 -2.87 -3.91 -3.91
N ALA A 47 -1.88 -3.59 -4.73
CA ALA A 47 -1.45 -4.44 -5.83
C ALA A 47 -0.01 -4.91 -5.55
N ILE A 48 0.25 -6.18 -5.84
CA ILE A 48 1.56 -6.83 -5.71
C ILE A 48 1.89 -7.37 -7.10
N ASP A 49 3.04 -6.95 -7.64
CA ASP A 49 3.51 -7.29 -8.99
C ASP A 49 2.42 -7.06 -10.06
N GLU A 50 1.86 -5.84 -10.06
CA GLU A 50 0.81 -5.39 -10.99
C GLU A 50 -0.56 -6.09 -10.87
N GLU A 51 -0.72 -7.01 -9.92
CA GLU A 51 -1.99 -7.70 -9.66
C GLU A 51 -2.63 -7.26 -8.34
N TYR A 52 -3.96 -7.06 -8.31
CA TYR A 52 -4.65 -6.76 -7.06
C TYR A 52 -4.49 -7.91 -6.08
N ALA A 53 -3.98 -7.60 -4.90
CA ALA A 53 -3.74 -8.55 -3.85
C ALA A 53 -5.02 -8.82 -3.05
N ASP A 54 -5.32 -10.09 -2.85
CA ASP A 54 -6.35 -10.59 -1.95
C ASP A 54 -5.79 -10.82 -0.54
N ASP A 55 -6.64 -11.28 0.39
CA ASP A 55 -6.26 -11.56 1.77
C ASP A 55 -5.47 -12.88 1.90
N LYS A 56 -4.29 -12.91 1.24
CA LYS A 56 -3.31 -13.98 1.33
C LYS A 56 -1.96 -13.44 1.80
N GLN A 57 -1.12 -14.36 2.25
CA GLN A 57 0.24 -14.05 2.68
C GLN A 57 1.19 -14.05 1.48
N PHE A 58 2.15 -13.13 1.50
CA PHE A 58 3.21 -12.97 0.51
C PHE A 58 4.57 -13.02 1.18
N SER A 59 5.54 -13.61 0.49
CA SER A 59 6.95 -13.61 0.87
C SER A 59 7.62 -12.37 0.27
N LEU A 60 8.31 -11.60 1.10
CA LEU A 60 9.03 -10.39 0.66
C LEU A 60 10.13 -10.70 -0.36
N ASN A 61 10.65 -11.92 -0.38
CA ASN A 61 11.68 -12.33 -1.33
C ASN A 61 11.12 -12.59 -2.75
N ASP A 62 9.80 -12.77 -2.88
CA ASP A 62 9.14 -13.11 -4.14
C ASP A 62 8.37 -11.93 -4.75
N VAL A 63 8.43 -10.76 -4.12
CA VAL A 63 7.73 -9.54 -4.53
C VAL A 63 8.71 -8.51 -5.06
N ALA A 64 8.48 -7.99 -6.26
CA ALA A 64 9.30 -6.95 -6.87
C ALA A 64 8.70 -5.56 -6.65
N GLU A 65 7.38 -5.44 -6.68
CA GLU A 65 6.67 -4.17 -6.55
C GLU A 65 5.42 -4.28 -5.69
N ILE A 66 5.20 -3.26 -4.85
CA ILE A 66 3.98 -3.08 -4.08
C ILE A 66 3.42 -1.69 -4.38
N ALA A 67 2.17 -1.65 -4.83
CA ALA A 67 1.45 -0.42 -5.12
C ALA A 67 0.24 -0.25 -4.21
N ILE A 68 0.07 0.97 -3.68
CA ILE A 68 -1.16 1.40 -3.02
C ILE A 68 -2.02 2.14 -4.03
N ILE A 69 -3.25 1.66 -4.22
CA ILE A 69 -4.23 2.19 -5.17
C ILE A 69 -5.39 2.82 -4.37
N PRO A 70 -5.36 4.14 -4.12
CA PRO A 70 -6.49 4.84 -3.49
C PRO A 70 -7.74 4.81 -4.35
N PRO A 71 -8.92 5.06 -3.76
CA PRO A 71 -10.13 5.31 -4.52
C PRO A 71 -9.87 6.41 -5.55
N VAL A 72 -10.15 6.11 -6.82
CA VAL A 72 -10.10 7.13 -7.87
C VAL A 72 -11.31 8.04 -7.71
N SER A 73 -11.10 9.36 -7.70
CA SER A 73 -12.19 10.35 -7.59
C SER A 73 -12.99 10.51 -8.90
N GLY A 74 -12.97 9.51 -9.78
CA GLY A 74 -13.64 9.55 -11.08
C GLY A 74 -15.14 9.39 -10.91
N GLY A 75 -15.90 10.40 -11.33
CA GLY A 75 -17.36 10.32 -11.49
C GLY A 75 -17.79 9.40 -12.62
#